data_AF-A0A9D2UZ61-F1
#
_entry.id   AF-A0A9D2UZ61-F1
#
_cell.length_a   1.000
_cell.length_b   1.000
_cell.length_c   1.000
_cell.angle_alpha   90.00
_cell.angle_beta   90.00
_cell.angle_gamma   90.00
#
_symmetry.space_group_name_H-M   'P 1'
#
loop_
_entity.id
_entity.type
_entity.pdbx_description
1 polymer ?
#
loop_
_entity_poly.entity_id
_entity_poly.type
_entity_poly.pdbx_seq_one_letter_code
_entity_poly.pdbx_strand_id
1 'polypeptide(L)'
;MSALPSAETPAIVQGFAPSAANHASRQTQMNVRMSASLKADGDAALAQAGYTPSAAVRALWAFAASHAAAPQEIASLLESTESTAKEATDSRIAHRLALIAEGPRAIESYRHRFNANAPVLLNEDETYDDLIFDALTERMRERGTL
;
A
#
# COMPACT_ATOMS: atom_id res chain seq x y z
N MET A 1 20.26 -0.15 91.86
CA MET A 1 19.62 -1.46 92.14
C MET A 1 18.28 -1.49 91.44
N SER A 2 17.86 -2.67 90.97
CA SER A 2 16.65 -2.99 90.20
C SER A 2 16.84 -2.84 88.69
N ALA A 3 17.20 -3.91 87.95
CA ALA A 3 16.44 -5.13 87.62
C ALA A 3 15.82 -4.99 86.22
N LEU A 4 16.37 -5.75 85.26
CA LEU A 4 15.60 -6.22 84.11
C LEU A 4 14.59 -7.25 84.64
N PRO A 5 13.37 -7.30 84.08
CA PRO A 5 13.16 -8.41 83.15
C PRO A 5 12.14 -8.17 82.02
N SER A 6 12.29 -9.04 81.02
CA SER A 6 11.24 -9.70 80.24
C SER A 6 10.51 -8.94 79.14
N ALA A 7 10.82 -9.43 77.93
CA ALA A 7 9.89 -9.94 76.93
C ALA A 7 8.82 -8.97 76.43
N GLU A 8 9.02 -8.50 75.21
CA GLU A 8 8.03 -8.71 74.16
C GLU A 8 8.68 -8.50 72.79
N THR A 9 8.81 -9.61 72.07
CA THR A 9 9.13 -9.65 70.64
C THR A 9 7.81 -9.57 69.89
N PRO A 10 7.52 -8.53 69.09
CA PRO A 10 6.61 -8.69 68.00
C PRO A 10 7.41 -9.22 66.80
N ALA A 11 7.07 -10.44 66.40
CA ALA A 11 7.53 -11.06 65.17
C ALA A 11 7.30 -10.10 63.99
N ILE A 12 8.37 -9.56 63.43
CA ILE A 12 8.34 -9.01 62.08
C ILE A 12 8.11 -10.21 61.17
N VAL A 13 6.86 -10.36 60.71
CA VAL A 13 6.55 -11.17 59.53
C VAL A 13 7.22 -10.50 58.35
N GLN A 14 8.49 -10.80 58.14
CA GLN A 14 9.22 -10.52 56.91
C GLN A 14 8.76 -11.56 55.89
N GLY A 15 7.58 -11.30 55.33
CA GLY A 15 6.88 -12.19 54.42
C GLY A 15 6.17 -11.41 53.32
N PHE A 16 6.87 -10.51 52.64
CA PHE A 16 6.52 -10.12 51.28
C PHE A 16 7.79 -9.71 50.54
N ALA A 17 8.54 -10.71 50.07
CA ALA A 17 9.37 -10.49 48.90
C ALA A 17 8.44 -9.97 47.80
N PRO A 18 8.77 -8.90 47.06
CA PRO A 18 8.03 -8.56 45.85
C PRO A 18 8.14 -9.76 44.90
N SER A 19 7.04 -10.51 44.83
CA SER A 19 6.89 -11.71 44.02
C SER A 19 7.37 -11.44 42.61
N ALA A 20 8.20 -12.35 42.13
CA ALA A 20 8.78 -12.40 40.79
C ALA A 20 7.82 -11.85 39.73
N ALA A 21 8.36 -10.90 38.95
CA ALA A 21 7.99 -10.65 37.58
C ALA A 21 6.49 -10.52 37.29
N ASN A 22 5.93 -9.35 37.61
CA ASN A 22 4.98 -8.70 36.70
C ASN A 22 5.66 -8.42 35.35
N HIS A 23 5.99 -9.46 34.58
CA HIS A 23 6.14 -9.39 33.14
C HIS A 23 4.78 -9.66 32.49
N ALA A 24 3.71 -9.07 33.05
CA ALA A 24 2.53 -8.77 32.25
C ALA A 24 3.05 -8.04 31.01
N SER A 25 2.93 -8.69 29.86
CA SER A 25 3.50 -8.30 28.57
C SER A 25 3.34 -6.81 28.36
N ARG A 26 4.40 -6.04 28.63
CA ARG A 26 4.36 -4.58 28.48
C ARG A 26 4.31 -4.32 26.98
N GLN A 27 3.09 -4.09 26.46
CA GLN A 27 2.90 -3.77 25.05
C GLN A 27 3.51 -2.39 24.79
N THR A 28 4.47 -2.34 23.88
CA THR A 28 5.08 -1.10 23.40
C THR A 28 4.50 -0.77 22.02
N GLN A 29 4.26 0.51 21.77
CA GLN A 29 3.85 1.01 20.47
C GLN A 29 5.07 1.36 19.62
N MET A 30 4.95 1.11 18.32
CA MET A 30 5.92 1.54 17.32
C MET A 30 5.20 2.36 16.25
N ASN A 31 5.58 3.62 16.12
CA ASN A 31 4.99 4.55 15.16
C ASN A 31 5.97 4.78 14.02
N VAL A 32 5.52 4.58 12.78
CA VAL A 32 6.31 4.80 11.56
C VAL A 32 5.56 5.77 10.66
N ARG A 33 6.27 6.77 10.13
CA ARG A 33 5.73 7.72 9.15
C ARG A 33 5.95 7.17 7.75
N MET A 34 4.91 7.16 6.93
CA MET A 34 4.94 6.74 5.54
C MET A 34 3.87 7.50 4.73
N SER A 35 3.95 7.45 3.40
CA SER A 35 2.91 8.07 2.56
C SER A 35 1.57 7.34 2.72
N ALA A 36 0.48 8.09 2.57
CA ALA A 36 -0.87 7.53 2.66
C ALA A 36 -1.13 6.49 1.57
N SER A 37 -0.61 6.70 0.35
CA SER A 37 -0.72 5.75 -0.75
C SER A 37 0.01 4.44 -0.45
N LEU A 38 1.24 4.51 0.06
CA LEU A 38 2.01 3.30 0.43
C LEU A 38 1.28 2.50 1.51
N LYS A 39 0.68 3.19 2.49
CA LYS A 39 -0.12 2.54 3.53
C LYS A 39 -1.35 1.84 2.93
N ALA A 40 -2.11 2.52 2.08
CA ALA A 40 -3.33 1.97 1.49
C ALA A 40 -3.05 0.75 0.60
N ASP A 41 -2.05 0.85 -0.29
CA ASP A 41 -1.64 -0.25 -1.17
C ASP A 41 -1.12 -1.44 -0.35
N GLY A 42 -0.32 -1.18 0.68
CA GLY A 42 0.20 -2.19 1.59
C GLY A 42 -0.90 -2.90 2.40
N ASP A 43 -1.85 -2.15 2.98
CA ASP A 43 -2.98 -2.71 3.73
C ASP A 43 -3.82 -3.64 2.82
N ALA A 44 -4.08 -3.23 1.58
CA ALA A 44 -4.85 -4.02 0.62
C ALA A 44 -4.12 -5.31 0.22
N ALA A 45 -2.81 -5.26 -0.01
CA ALA A 45 -2.01 -6.43 -0.33
C ALA A 45 -1.91 -7.41 0.86
N LEU A 46 -1.72 -6.89 2.07
CA LEU A 46 -1.68 -7.71 3.29
C LEU A 46 -3.02 -8.38 3.57
N ALA A 47 -4.13 -7.67 3.38
CA ALA A 47 -5.47 -8.23 3.53
C ALA A 47 -5.74 -9.37 2.53
N GLN A 48 -5.31 -9.22 1.27
CA GLN A 48 -5.38 -10.30 0.26
C GLN A 48 -4.55 -11.51 0.67
N ALA A 49 -3.42 -11.30 1.33
CA ALA A 49 -2.57 -12.36 1.89
C ALA A 49 -3.08 -12.93 3.23
N GLY A 50 -4.20 -12.44 3.77
CA GLY A 50 -4.79 -12.92 5.03
C GLY A 50 -4.15 -12.34 6.30
N TYR A 51 -3.36 -11.27 6.20
CA TYR A 51 -2.70 -10.63 7.33
C TYR A 51 -3.31 -9.27 7.68
N THR A 52 -3.35 -8.96 8.97
CA THR A 52 -3.54 -7.57 9.42
C THR A 52 -2.19 -6.83 9.37
N PRO A 53 -2.19 -5.51 9.16
CA PRO A 53 -0.95 -4.72 9.13
C PRO A 53 -0.08 -4.92 10.38
N SER A 54 -0.70 -4.89 11.57
CA SER A 54 0.00 -5.09 12.84
C SER A 54 0.57 -6.50 12.99
N ALA A 55 -0.09 -7.54 12.45
CA ALA A 55 0.44 -8.90 12.48
C ALA A 55 1.68 -9.04 11.56
N ALA A 56 1.62 -8.46 10.36
CA ALA A 56 2.74 -8.46 9.43
C ALA A 56 3.97 -7.74 10.01
N VAL A 57 3.78 -6.55 10.59
CA VAL A 57 4.87 -5.78 11.23
C VAL A 57 5.46 -6.55 12.41
N ARG A 58 4.64 -7.19 13.26
CA ARG A 58 5.15 -8.03 14.36
C ARG A 58 5.94 -9.23 13.86
N ALA A 59 5.50 -9.88 12.79
CA ALA A 59 6.23 -11.00 12.19
C ALA A 59 7.60 -10.56 11.65
N LEU A 60 7.66 -9.40 10.98
CA LEU A 60 8.92 -8.80 10.53
C LEU A 60 9.85 -8.50 11.71
N TRP A 61 9.33 -7.92 12.79
CA TRP A 61 10.12 -7.62 13.98
C TRP A 61 10.61 -8.89 14.70
N ALA A 62 9.78 -9.92 14.75
CA ALA A 62 10.15 -11.22 15.31
C ALA A 62 11.27 -11.89 14.49
N PHE A 63 11.20 -11.81 13.16
CA PHE A 63 12.26 -12.28 12.27
C PHE A 63 13.58 -11.55 12.54
N ALA A 64 13.56 -10.22 12.62
CA ALA A 64 14.77 -9.46 12.92
C ALA A 64 15.36 -9.81 14.30
N ALA A 65 14.50 -10.00 15.31
CA ALA A 65 14.93 -10.38 16.65
C ALA A 65 15.55 -11.79 16.68
N SER A 66 14.99 -12.77 15.96
CA SER A 66 15.51 -14.13 15.90
C SER A 66 16.84 -14.23 15.15
N HIS A 67 17.11 -13.32 14.21
CA HIS A 67 18.33 -13.25 13.42
C HIS A 67 19.30 -12.16 13.89
N ALA A 68 19.18 -11.70 15.15
CA ALA A 68 20.04 -10.65 15.69
C ALA A 68 21.55 -10.99 15.66
N ALA A 69 21.90 -12.28 15.66
CA ALA A 69 23.28 -12.77 15.53
C ALA A 69 23.77 -12.84 14.07
N ALA A 70 22.90 -12.59 13.09
CA ALA A 70 23.17 -12.65 11.65
C ALA A 70 22.69 -11.37 10.92
N PRO A 71 23.32 -10.20 11.15
CA PRO A 71 22.89 -8.93 10.55
C PRO A 71 22.83 -8.95 9.02
N GLN A 72 23.69 -9.73 8.37
CA GLN A 72 23.71 -9.90 6.92
C GLN A 72 22.42 -10.52 6.35
N GLU A 73 21.74 -11.38 7.10
CA GLU A 73 20.47 -11.98 6.66
C GLU A 73 19.33 -10.97 6.72
N ILE A 74 19.33 -10.12 7.75
CA ILE A 74 18.40 -8.99 7.87
C ILE A 74 18.62 -8.00 6.72
N ALA A 75 19.89 -7.64 6.44
CA ALA A 75 20.23 -6.74 5.35
C ALA A 75 19.79 -7.31 3.99
N SER A 76 20.08 -8.57 3.71
CA SER A 76 19.71 -9.22 2.46
C SER A 76 18.19 -9.25 2.24
N LEU A 77 17.39 -9.52 3.28
CA LEU A 77 15.93 -9.45 3.18
C LEU A 77 15.46 -8.04 2.81
N LEU A 78 15.94 -7.02 3.51
CA LEU A 78 15.52 -5.63 3.29
C LEU A 78 15.94 -5.12 1.90
N GLU A 79 17.19 -5.36 1.50
CA GLU A 79 17.70 -4.99 0.17
C GLU A 79 16.94 -5.68 -0.96
N SER A 80 16.58 -6.96 -0.78
CA SER A 80 15.75 -7.70 -1.75
C SER A 80 14.36 -7.08 -1.88
N THR A 81 13.74 -6.68 -0.77
CA THR A 81 12.41 -6.04 -0.80
C THR A 81 12.44 -4.67 -1.46
N GLU A 82 13.48 -3.86 -1.19
CA GLU A 82 13.64 -2.55 -1.83
C GLU A 82 13.91 -2.68 -3.33
N SER A 83 14.76 -3.62 -3.74
CA SER A 83 15.06 -3.89 -5.14
C SER A 83 13.80 -4.30 -5.91
N THR A 84 13.01 -5.21 -5.35
CA THR A 84 11.73 -5.66 -5.94
C THR A 84 10.73 -4.50 -6.06
N ALA A 85 10.64 -3.65 -5.03
CA ALA A 85 9.77 -2.48 -5.04
C ALA A 85 10.19 -1.48 -6.13
N LYS A 86 11.50 -1.24 -6.28
CA LYS A 86 12.06 -0.37 -7.31
C LYS A 86 11.80 -0.92 -8.72
N GLU A 87 12.03 -2.21 -8.94
CA GLU A 87 11.78 -2.86 -10.24
C GLU A 87 10.30 -2.78 -10.63
N ALA A 88 9.38 -2.98 -9.66
CA ALA A 88 7.96 -2.80 -9.89
C ALA A 88 7.60 -1.36 -10.28
N THR A 89 8.22 -0.35 -9.66
CA THR A 89 8.02 1.05 -10.04
C THR A 89 8.57 1.36 -11.43
N ASP A 90 9.77 0.88 -11.74
CA ASP A 90 10.42 1.09 -13.03
C ASP A 90 9.61 0.42 -14.15
N SER A 91 9.10 -0.79 -13.91
CA SER A 91 8.22 -1.51 -14.84
C SER A 91 6.91 -0.76 -15.10
N ARG A 92 6.28 -0.18 -14.06
CA ARG A 92 5.07 0.66 -14.23
C ARG A 92 5.35 1.91 -15.05
N ILE A 93 6.48 2.56 -14.82
CA ILE A 93 6.90 3.75 -15.59
C ILE A 93 7.18 3.36 -17.04
N ALA A 94 7.93 2.29 -17.28
CA ALA A 94 8.23 1.78 -18.61
C ALA A 94 6.96 1.42 -19.38
N HIS A 95 6.02 0.73 -18.74
CA HIS A 95 4.72 0.40 -19.33
C HIS A 95 3.94 1.67 -19.72
N ARG A 96 3.90 2.67 -18.84
CA ARG A 96 3.24 3.95 -19.14
C ARG A 96 3.91 4.70 -20.29
N LEU A 97 5.24 4.68 -20.38
CA LEU A 97 5.98 5.27 -21.50
C LEU A 97 5.70 4.53 -22.82
N ALA A 98 5.59 3.20 -22.78
CA ALA A 98 5.23 2.41 -23.95
C ALA A 98 3.84 2.77 -24.49
N LEU A 99 2.85 2.93 -23.60
CA LEU A 99 1.50 3.39 -24.00
C LEU A 99 1.51 4.77 -24.66
N ILE A 100 2.32 5.71 -24.14
CA ILE A 100 2.48 7.04 -24.73
C ILE A 100 3.10 6.94 -26.13
N ALA A 101 4.09 6.06 -26.33
CA ALA A 101 4.72 5.85 -27.62
C ALA A 101 3.79 5.15 -28.65
N GLU A 102 2.84 4.34 -28.16
CA GLU A 102 1.87 3.62 -29.00
C GLU A 102 0.70 4.51 -29.44
N GLY A 103 0.30 5.48 -28.61
CA GLY A 103 -0.83 6.39 -28.87
C GLY A 103 -0.84 7.03 -30.26
N PRO A 104 0.25 7.65 -30.74
CA PRO A 104 0.32 8.21 -32.08
C PRO A 104 0.06 7.19 -33.20
N ARG A 105 0.54 5.95 -33.06
CA ARG A 105 0.28 4.89 -34.05
C ARG A 105 -1.17 4.42 -34.02
N ALA A 106 -1.78 4.36 -32.84
CA ALA A 106 -3.19 4.00 -32.71
C ALA A 106 -4.09 5.06 -33.38
N ILE A 107 -3.80 6.35 -33.17
CA ILE A 107 -4.50 7.47 -33.82
C ILE A 107 -4.30 7.44 -35.33
N GLU A 108 -3.07 7.22 -35.80
CA GLU A 108 -2.77 7.19 -37.24
C GLU A 108 -3.42 5.98 -37.92
N SER A 109 -3.40 4.81 -37.26
CA SER A 109 -4.09 3.61 -37.75
C SER A 109 -5.60 3.81 -37.82
N TYR A 110 -6.20 4.49 -36.84
CA TYR A 110 -7.60 4.89 -36.87
C TYR A 110 -7.87 5.84 -38.04
N ARG A 111 -7.06 6.88 -38.22
CA ARG A 111 -7.20 7.83 -39.33
C ARG A 111 -7.16 7.15 -40.69
N HIS A 112 -6.21 6.24 -40.90
CA HIS A 112 -6.11 5.50 -42.16
C HIS A 112 -7.28 4.52 -42.36
N ARG A 113 -7.63 3.74 -41.33
CA ARG A 113 -8.70 2.74 -41.42
C ARG A 113 -10.06 3.36 -41.73
N PHE A 114 -10.34 4.52 -41.14
CA PHE A 114 -11.62 5.21 -41.28
C PHE A 114 -11.57 6.38 -42.27
N ASN A 115 -10.47 6.51 -43.02
CA ASN A 115 -10.23 7.60 -43.97
C ASN A 115 -10.50 9.00 -43.37
N ALA A 116 -10.18 9.19 -42.08
CA ALA A 116 -10.46 10.42 -41.35
C ALA A 116 -9.54 11.59 -41.74
N ASN A 117 -8.61 11.36 -42.68
CA ASN A 117 -7.80 12.39 -43.34
C ASN A 117 -8.38 12.81 -44.70
N ALA A 118 -9.50 12.22 -45.15
CA ALA A 118 -10.20 12.73 -46.31
C ALA A 118 -10.59 14.19 -46.03
N PRO A 119 -10.38 15.13 -46.98
CA PRO A 119 -10.93 16.46 -46.82
C PRO A 119 -12.42 16.29 -46.57
N VAL A 120 -12.89 16.78 -45.43
CA VAL A 120 -14.32 16.88 -45.22
C VAL A 120 -14.78 17.80 -46.34
N LEU A 121 -15.54 17.25 -47.29
CA LEU A 121 -16.29 18.06 -48.24
C LEU A 121 -17.41 18.70 -47.42
N LEU A 122 -17.04 19.63 -46.55
CA LEU A 122 -17.98 20.53 -45.91
C LEU A 122 -18.59 21.30 -47.06
N ASN A 123 -19.86 21.05 -47.33
CA ASN A 123 -20.64 22.06 -48.01
C ASN A 123 -20.48 23.34 -47.19
N GLU A 124 -20.30 24.50 -47.83
CA GLU A 124 -20.02 25.78 -47.13
C GLU A 124 -21.11 26.14 -46.09
N ASP A 125 -22.24 25.44 -46.12
CA ASP A 125 -23.41 25.60 -45.27
C ASP A 125 -23.52 24.60 -44.09
N GLU A 126 -22.67 23.57 -43.98
CA GLU A 126 -22.74 22.58 -42.88
C GLU A 126 -21.69 22.84 -41.78
N THR A 127 -22.17 23.07 -40.55
CA THR A 127 -21.30 23.30 -39.39
C THR A 127 -20.92 21.98 -38.72
N TYR A 128 -19.78 21.94 -38.02
CA TYR A 128 -19.36 20.80 -37.20
C TYR A 128 -20.43 20.34 -36.19
N ASP A 129 -21.21 21.28 -35.65
CA ASP A 129 -22.30 21.00 -34.73
C ASP A 129 -23.47 20.24 -35.40
N ASP A 130 -23.75 20.52 -36.68
CA ASP A 130 -24.78 19.83 -37.45
C ASP A 130 -24.39 18.37 -37.68
N LEU A 131 -23.11 18.14 -38.05
CA LEU A 131 -22.57 16.80 -38.25
C LEU A 131 -22.59 15.97 -36.95
N ILE A 132 -22.27 16.59 -35.80
CA ILE A 132 -22.38 15.93 -34.50
C ILE A 132 -23.83 15.61 -34.17
N PHE A 133 -24.75 16.55 -34.42
CA PHE A 133 -26.17 16.37 -34.16
C PHE A 133 -26.72 15.19 -34.97
N ASP A 134 -26.40 15.10 -36.26
CA ASP A 134 -26.83 14.02 -37.14
C ASP A 134 -26.25 12.67 -36.70
N ALA A 135 -24.95 12.62 -36.40
CA ALA A 135 -24.30 11.38 -35.94
C ALA A 135 -24.87 10.88 -34.61
N LEU A 136 -25.18 11.78 -33.68
CA LEU A 136 -25.82 11.44 -32.41
C LEU A 136 -27.26 10.97 -32.61
N THR A 137 -28.00 11.64 -33.49
CA THR A 137 -29.38 11.29 -33.82
C THR A 137 -29.45 9.91 -34.47
N GLU A 138 -28.56 9.62 -35.42
CA GLU A 138 -28.50 8.30 -36.06
C GLU A 138 -28.18 7.20 -35.04
N ARG A 139 -27.19 7.43 -34.17
CA ARG A 139 -26.85 6.48 -33.09
C ARG A 139 -28.00 6.27 -32.10
N MET A 140 -28.82 7.29 -31.85
CA MET A 140 -30.00 7.17 -31.00
C MET A 140 -31.12 6.38 -31.67
N ARG A 141 -31.28 6.47 -33.00
CA ARG A 141 -32.20 5.60 -33.78
C ARG A 141 -31.73 4.15 -33.78
N GLU A 142 -30.45 3.91 -34.03
CA GLU A 142 -29.87 2.55 -34.02
C GLU A 142 -30.07 1.86 -32.66
N ARG A 143 -30.09 2.63 -31.57
CA ARG A 143 -30.32 2.14 -30.21
C ARG A 143 -31.79 2.11 -29.79
N GLY A 144 -32.71 2.55 -30.66
CA GLY A 144 -34.15 2.61 -30.37
C GLY A 144 -34.52 3.60 -29.26
N THR A 145 -33.73 4.65 -29.08
CA THR A 145 -33.89 5.68 -28.02
C THR A 145 -34.38 7.02 -28.55
N LEU A 146 -34.90 7.02 -29.79
CA LEU A 146 -35.49 8.14 -30.50
C LEU A 146 -36.91 7.79 -30.93
#